data_AF-A0A7C6GDD8-F1
#
_entry.id   AF-A0A7C6GDD8-F1
#
_cell.length_a   1.000
_cell.length_b   1.000
_cell.length_c   1.000
_cell.angle_alpha   90.00
_cell.angle_beta   90.00
_cell.angle_gamma   90.00
#
_symmetry.space_group_name_H-M   'P 1'
#
loop_
_entity.id
_entity.type
_entity.pdbx_description
1 polymer ?
#
loop_
_entity_poly.entity_id
_entity_poly.type
_entity_poly.pdbx_seq_one_letter_code
_entity_poly.pdbx_strand_id
1 'polypeptide(L)'
;MKKLVIVAVTLAFLIALISIGSNDKTPSLVASDYEGSIYENSAGNGDFYDDYKKKYNRYANSEIIIDLNEYVYEDGLFVEDEPYYSMFKDDDGISNEGLYIPETGNISFNVDVVEEGFYNISVLYYSIEGRGASIQKGLMIDDHYPFNEAETIVFHRFYQDAFKVSEKREEDKDDIRPKQEERYLWKETDIKDVFGFYNEPYLFYFTEGSHKITLTSIREPFVIGELRLYNKEELLSYDGYYNKHYNQGARIINGDSYIIEAEEPYLKTSPTLNPIAEYQTSKYSPYKAFTTRFNAIGGNNWRVAGDTIIWDLDVLNEGFYQLSFKVMQNYSRGFKTTRTLYVNDEIPFAEAKEIEFKYSNDLQIVTVGGKNPNYIYLKEGKNTISLQASIGKYGELVQKTNGLILELRSFYREVVMRTGLHPDPLQDYLLNRHIKDLNLRLNTYLENLDGIKEAIISLGGSRNELIGPFERIVNQIKRFIKDEKNIQKGLNEFEKNIAALGTWVIQVSEQPLTIDQIFITGENYKFKKVKTNIFEKIWHEIILFIGAFKDEGEMVGQNKVRGETIEVWIGAGRDQTTLLRQLVDESFVVQNQINVDIKMVNMSILLSATLSGHG
;
A
#
# COMPACT_ATOMS: atom_id res chain seq x y z
N MET A 1 42.75 -13.55 -40.02
CA MET A 1 41.70 -14.39 -39.39
C MET A 1 41.34 -13.96 -37.97
N LYS A 2 42.26 -13.86 -37.00
CA LYS A 2 41.93 -13.42 -35.62
C LYS A 2 41.22 -12.05 -35.50
N LYS A 3 41.59 -11.05 -36.29
CA LYS A 3 40.92 -9.72 -36.29
C LYS A 3 39.48 -9.75 -36.83
N LEU A 4 39.19 -10.62 -37.80
CA LEU A 4 37.85 -10.79 -38.37
C LEU A 4 36.91 -11.53 -37.40
N VAL A 5 37.45 -12.48 -36.63
CA VAL A 5 36.69 -13.19 -35.59
C VAL A 5 36.34 -12.25 -34.44
N ILE A 6 37.27 -11.39 -34.00
CA ILE A 6 36.99 -10.41 -32.94
C ILE A 6 35.91 -9.41 -33.38
N VAL A 7 35.97 -8.92 -34.62
CA VAL A 7 34.94 -8.03 -35.18
C VAL A 7 33.60 -8.74 -35.33
N ALA A 8 33.59 -10.01 -35.74
CA ALA A 8 32.35 -10.77 -35.86
C ALA A 8 31.71 -11.07 -34.49
N VAL A 9 32.53 -11.35 -33.46
CA VAL A 9 32.07 -11.59 -32.09
C VAL A 9 31.57 -10.29 -31.45
N THR A 10 32.25 -9.17 -31.63
CA THR A 10 31.76 -7.87 -31.11
C THR A 10 30.50 -7.41 -31.84
N LEU A 11 30.39 -7.65 -33.15
CA LEU A 11 29.18 -7.34 -33.91
C LEU A 11 28.01 -8.25 -33.52
N ALA A 12 28.26 -9.55 -33.30
CA ALA A 12 27.25 -10.48 -32.80
C ALA A 12 26.79 -10.12 -31.38
N PHE A 13 27.72 -9.65 -30.52
CA PHE A 13 27.40 -9.19 -29.17
C PHE A 13 26.60 -7.88 -29.19
N LEU A 14 26.92 -6.95 -30.09
CA LEU A 14 26.14 -5.73 -30.34
C LEU A 14 24.74 -6.04 -30.87
N ILE A 15 24.61 -7.00 -31.80
CA ILE A 15 23.31 -7.43 -32.34
C ILE A 15 22.49 -8.14 -31.25
N ALA A 16 23.12 -8.93 -30.38
CA ALA A 16 22.48 -9.54 -29.23
C ALA A 16 22.00 -8.49 -28.22
N LEU A 17 22.82 -7.49 -27.89
CA LEU A 17 22.44 -6.36 -27.01
C LEU A 17 21.27 -5.55 -27.59
N ILE A 18 21.26 -5.29 -28.89
CA ILE A 18 20.16 -4.59 -29.57
C ILE A 18 18.88 -5.44 -29.60
N SER A 19 19.00 -6.77 -29.69
CA SER A 19 17.85 -7.69 -29.70
C SER A 19 17.31 -7.99 -28.30
N ILE A 20 18.14 -7.83 -27.25
CA ILE A 20 17.71 -7.92 -25.85
C ILE A 20 16.99 -6.62 -25.44
N GLY A 21 17.48 -5.45 -25.89
CA GLY A 21 16.83 -4.16 -25.64
C GLY A 21 15.48 -3.95 -26.35
N SER A 22 15.04 -4.87 -27.22
CA SER A 22 13.72 -4.83 -27.87
C SER A 22 12.70 -5.79 -27.26
N ASN A 23 13.14 -6.70 -26.38
CA ASN A 23 12.27 -7.60 -25.62
C ASN A 23 12.27 -7.18 -24.14
N ASP A 24 11.65 -6.03 -23.87
CA ASP A 24 11.22 -5.62 -22.52
C ASP A 24 10.06 -6.52 -22.06
N LYS A 25 10.38 -7.79 -21.81
CA LYS A 25 9.60 -8.68 -20.96
C LYS A 25 10.45 -8.97 -19.75
N THR A 26 10.50 -7.99 -18.84
CA THR A 26 10.75 -8.32 -17.44
C THR A 26 9.81 -9.46 -17.07
N PRO A 27 10.28 -10.52 -16.38
CA PRO A 27 9.37 -11.53 -15.86
C PRO A 27 8.39 -10.80 -14.95
N SER A 28 7.13 -10.74 -15.37
CA SER A 28 6.05 -10.28 -14.50
C SER A 28 6.04 -11.18 -13.28
N LEU A 29 6.13 -10.59 -12.10
CA LEU A 29 5.88 -11.28 -10.84
C LEU A 29 4.59 -12.11 -11.02
N VAL A 30 4.69 -13.41 -10.75
CA VAL A 30 3.52 -14.28 -10.75
C VAL A 30 2.63 -13.74 -9.63
N ALA A 31 1.51 -13.13 -10.01
CA ALA A 31 0.52 -12.67 -9.05
C ALA A 31 0.13 -13.86 -8.18
N SER A 32 0.12 -13.66 -6.86
CA SER A 32 -0.39 -14.66 -5.93
C SER A 32 -1.82 -15.03 -6.31
N ASP A 33 -2.18 -16.30 -6.13
CA ASP A 33 -3.57 -16.71 -6.30
C ASP A 33 -4.48 -15.86 -5.39
N TYR A 34 -5.60 -15.40 -5.92
CA TYR A 34 -6.58 -14.60 -5.19
C TYR A 34 -7.26 -15.50 -4.14
N GLU A 35 -6.88 -15.37 -2.87
CA GLU A 35 -7.49 -16.11 -1.75
C GLU A 35 -8.80 -15.48 -1.23
N GLY A 36 -9.30 -14.43 -1.90
CA GLY A 36 -10.46 -13.65 -1.46
C GLY A 36 -10.08 -12.23 -1.03
N SER A 37 -11.02 -11.29 -1.14
CA SER A 37 -10.86 -9.97 -0.52
C SER A 37 -11.42 -9.98 0.90
N ILE A 38 -11.11 -8.96 1.69
CA ILE A 38 -11.76 -8.72 3.00
C ILE A 38 -13.29 -8.74 2.90
N TYR A 39 -13.86 -8.37 1.74
CA TYR A 39 -15.29 -8.42 1.44
C TYR A 39 -15.85 -9.84 1.22
N GLU A 40 -14.97 -10.82 1.03
CA GLU A 40 -15.34 -12.23 0.91
C GLU A 40 -15.45 -12.90 2.28
N ASN A 41 -14.68 -12.42 3.27
CA ASN A 41 -14.76 -12.88 4.65
C ASN A 41 -15.88 -12.17 5.44
N SER A 42 -16.29 -10.96 5.03
CA SER A 42 -17.44 -10.24 5.60
C SER A 42 -18.78 -10.76 5.05
N ALA A 43 -18.93 -12.08 4.90
CA ALA A 43 -20.16 -12.75 4.48
C ALA A 43 -21.27 -12.70 5.55
N GLY A 44 -21.34 -11.60 6.30
CA GLY A 44 -22.47 -11.26 7.15
C GLY A 44 -23.64 -10.73 6.31
N ASN A 45 -24.86 -10.85 6.85
CA ASN A 45 -26.07 -10.27 6.26
C ASN A 45 -26.15 -8.73 6.39
N GLY A 46 -25.03 -8.05 6.67
CA GLY A 46 -24.98 -6.60 6.90
C GLY A 46 -24.86 -5.80 5.60
N ASP A 47 -25.34 -4.56 5.64
CA ASP A 47 -25.23 -3.63 4.52
C ASP A 47 -23.79 -3.09 4.39
N PHE A 48 -23.32 -2.86 3.16
CA PHE A 48 -22.07 -2.13 2.92
C PHE A 48 -22.27 -0.64 3.24
N TYR A 49 -21.18 0.07 3.54
CA TYR A 49 -21.22 1.48 3.92
C TYR A 49 -21.99 2.37 2.94
N ASP A 50 -21.90 2.13 1.63
CA ASP A 50 -22.66 2.93 0.64
C ASP A 50 -24.18 2.76 0.75
N ASP A 51 -24.64 1.56 1.09
CA ASP A 51 -26.06 1.30 1.27
C ASP A 51 -26.54 1.87 2.60
N TYR A 52 -25.71 1.81 3.64
CA TYR A 52 -25.94 2.49 4.90
C TYR A 52 -26.07 4.01 4.71
N LYS A 53 -25.13 4.65 4.00
CA LYS A 53 -25.11 6.10 3.76
C LYS A 53 -26.36 6.59 3.03
N LYS A 54 -26.94 5.79 2.12
CA LYS A 54 -28.16 6.15 1.39
C LYS A 54 -29.43 6.13 2.24
N LYS A 55 -29.42 5.47 3.42
CA LYS A 55 -30.60 5.37 4.29
C LYS A 55 -30.95 6.70 4.97
N TYR A 56 -29.98 7.58 5.13
CA TYR A 56 -30.13 8.84 5.86
C TYR A 56 -29.61 10.03 5.04
N ASN A 57 -30.04 11.24 5.39
CA ASN A 57 -29.72 12.46 4.64
C ASN A 57 -29.48 13.70 5.50
N ARG A 58 -29.43 13.55 6.83
CA ARG A 58 -29.26 14.64 7.79
C ARG A 58 -27.85 14.63 8.35
N TYR A 59 -27.25 15.81 8.46
CA TYR A 59 -25.93 16.03 9.04
C TYR A 59 -26.11 16.91 10.27
N ALA A 60 -25.44 16.56 11.37
CA ALA A 60 -25.38 17.40 12.56
C ALA A 60 -24.33 18.50 12.38
N ASN A 61 -24.35 19.53 13.23
CA ASN A 61 -23.28 20.53 13.32
C ASN A 61 -22.67 20.62 14.72
N SER A 62 -23.04 19.71 15.63
CA SER A 62 -22.46 19.62 16.96
C SER A 62 -21.18 18.78 17.01
N GLU A 63 -20.34 19.09 18.00
CA GLU A 63 -19.18 18.33 18.41
C GLU A 63 -19.42 17.80 19.82
N ILE A 64 -19.11 16.51 20.04
CA ILE A 64 -19.34 15.81 21.30
C ILE A 64 -18.06 15.04 21.63
N ILE A 65 -17.43 15.39 22.76
CA ILE A 65 -16.31 14.63 23.32
C ILE A 65 -16.89 13.61 24.28
N ILE A 66 -16.55 12.34 24.09
CA ILE A 66 -17.07 11.22 24.88
C ILE A 66 -16.28 11.12 26.18
N ASP A 67 -16.99 11.03 27.32
CA ASP A 67 -16.34 10.81 28.61
C ASP A 67 -15.85 9.37 28.69
N LEU A 68 -14.54 9.21 28.60
CA LEU A 68 -13.92 7.91 28.62
C LEU A 68 -13.92 7.32 30.06
N ASN A 69 -14.16 8.10 31.13
CA ASN A 69 -14.12 7.62 32.52
C ASN A 69 -15.29 6.69 32.86
N GLU A 70 -16.40 6.86 32.17
CA GLU A 70 -17.60 6.03 32.31
C GLU A 70 -17.65 5.00 31.19
N TYR A 71 -17.03 3.83 31.44
CA TYR A 71 -17.01 2.72 30.50
C TYR A 71 -17.52 1.42 31.09
N VAL A 72 -17.99 0.54 30.21
CA VAL A 72 -18.32 -0.86 30.53
C VAL A 72 -17.35 -1.76 29.79
N TYR A 73 -16.65 -2.63 30.52
CA TYR A 73 -15.73 -3.63 29.98
C TYR A 73 -16.31 -5.03 30.16
N GLU A 74 -16.45 -5.76 29.06
CA GLU A 74 -17.05 -7.10 29.01
C GLU A 74 -16.21 -8.04 28.13
N ASP A 75 -16.40 -9.35 28.29
CA ASP A 75 -15.78 -10.40 27.46
C ASP A 75 -14.23 -10.43 27.44
N GLY A 76 -13.58 -9.87 28.47
CA GLY A 76 -12.14 -10.00 28.67
C GLY A 76 -11.72 -11.45 28.96
N LEU A 77 -10.68 -11.93 28.28
CA LEU A 77 -10.19 -13.32 28.45
C LEU A 77 -9.19 -13.46 29.61
N PHE A 78 -8.51 -12.38 30.00
CA PHE A 78 -7.43 -12.39 30.98
C PHE A 78 -7.72 -11.39 32.10
N VAL A 79 -7.71 -11.88 33.35
CA VAL A 79 -8.00 -11.06 34.54
C VAL A 79 -6.91 -10.03 34.84
N GLU A 80 -5.69 -10.26 34.37
CA GLU A 80 -4.55 -9.34 34.58
C GLU A 80 -4.44 -8.25 33.51
N ASP A 81 -5.28 -8.33 32.46
CA ASP A 81 -5.27 -7.42 31.31
C ASP A 81 -6.60 -6.65 31.26
N GLU A 82 -6.81 -5.77 32.24
CA GLU A 82 -8.03 -4.96 32.38
C GLU A 82 -7.79 -3.49 31.97
N PRO A 83 -8.82 -2.76 31.50
CA PRO A 83 -8.69 -1.35 31.19
C PRO A 83 -8.33 -0.52 32.42
N TYR A 84 -7.41 0.42 32.27
CA TYR A 84 -7.03 1.36 33.32
C TYR A 84 -6.68 2.73 32.77
N TYR A 85 -6.86 3.75 33.62
CA TYR A 85 -6.42 5.10 33.35
C TYR A 85 -5.00 5.34 33.81
N SER A 86 -4.19 5.93 32.95
CA SER A 86 -2.84 6.39 33.31
C SER A 86 -2.42 7.59 32.46
N MET A 87 -1.36 8.25 32.91
CA MET A 87 -0.58 9.18 32.08
C MET A 87 0.35 8.36 31.18
N PHE A 88 0.25 8.54 29.86
CA PHE A 88 1.14 7.92 28.89
C PHE A 88 1.99 8.98 28.22
N LYS A 89 3.30 8.80 28.31
CA LYS A 89 4.30 9.67 27.69
C LYS A 89 4.84 8.99 26.44
N ASP A 90 4.72 9.68 25.32
CA ASP A 90 5.24 9.20 24.04
C ASP A 90 6.74 9.46 23.86
N ASP A 91 7.30 8.91 22.79
CA ASP A 91 8.73 9.01 22.50
C ASP A 91 9.19 10.43 22.15
N ASP A 92 8.28 11.32 21.72
CA ASP A 92 8.57 12.74 21.47
C ASP A 92 8.41 13.60 22.75
N GLY A 93 8.01 12.98 23.86
CA GLY A 93 7.92 13.58 25.18
C GLY A 93 6.57 14.18 25.53
N ILE A 94 5.56 14.03 24.67
CA ILE A 94 4.18 14.48 24.89
C ILE A 94 3.51 13.51 25.87
N SER A 95 2.88 14.06 26.90
CA SER A 95 2.17 13.26 27.91
C SER A 95 0.68 13.60 27.89
N ASN A 96 -0.16 12.60 27.67
CA ASN A 96 -1.62 12.72 27.77
C ASN A 96 -2.15 11.65 28.72
N GLU A 97 -3.25 11.96 29.40
CA GLU A 97 -4.04 10.94 30.08
C GLU A 97 -4.75 10.09 29.02
N GLY A 98 -4.87 8.79 29.29
CA GLY A 98 -5.55 7.89 28.38
C GLY A 98 -6.05 6.63 29.06
N LEU A 99 -7.01 6.00 28.42
CA LEU A 99 -7.58 4.71 28.80
C LEU A 99 -6.87 3.61 28.03
N TYR A 100 -6.16 2.75 28.75
CA TYR A 100 -5.64 1.50 28.21
C TYR A 100 -6.79 0.58 27.82
N ILE A 101 -6.78 0.10 26.58
CA ILE A 101 -7.70 -0.91 26.08
C ILE A 101 -6.91 -2.20 25.82
N PRO A 102 -7.24 -3.29 26.55
CA PRO A 102 -6.61 -4.60 26.41
C PRO A 102 -6.66 -5.19 25.00
N GLU A 103 -5.93 -6.30 24.82
CA GLU A 103 -5.99 -7.05 23.56
C GLU A 103 -7.33 -7.78 23.39
N THR A 104 -8.01 -8.10 24.49
CA THR A 104 -9.27 -8.85 24.52
C THR A 104 -10.36 -8.10 25.27
N GLY A 105 -11.62 -8.45 25.02
CA GLY A 105 -12.77 -7.80 25.64
C GLY A 105 -13.22 -6.52 24.94
N ASN A 106 -14.50 -6.22 25.09
CA ASN A 106 -15.18 -5.09 24.45
C ASN A 106 -15.28 -3.95 25.45
N ILE A 107 -15.08 -2.72 24.97
CA ILE A 107 -15.26 -1.52 25.78
C ILE A 107 -16.37 -0.66 25.20
N SER A 108 -17.32 -0.29 26.05
CA SER A 108 -18.48 0.51 25.66
C SER A 108 -18.53 1.83 26.41
N PHE A 109 -18.86 2.89 25.68
CA PHE A 109 -19.06 4.24 26.20
C PHE A 109 -20.49 4.70 25.92
N ASN A 110 -21.09 5.43 26.85
CA ASN A 110 -22.38 6.08 26.64
C ASN A 110 -22.15 7.49 26.09
N VAL A 111 -22.97 7.90 25.12
CA VAL A 111 -22.92 9.23 24.55
C VAL A 111 -24.32 9.79 24.40
N ASP A 112 -24.52 11.01 24.87
CA ASP A 112 -25.79 11.73 24.70
C ASP A 112 -25.68 12.66 23.48
N VAL A 113 -26.43 12.33 22.44
CA VAL A 113 -26.45 13.04 21.17
C VAL A 113 -27.56 14.09 21.20
N VAL A 114 -27.17 15.35 21.05
CA VAL A 114 -28.07 16.52 21.13
C VAL A 114 -28.74 16.81 19.79
N GLU A 115 -28.03 16.60 18.68
CA GLU A 115 -28.54 16.84 17.33
C GLU A 115 -28.50 15.53 16.53
N GLU A 116 -29.67 15.08 16.06
CA GLU A 116 -29.75 13.95 15.13
C GLU A 116 -29.04 14.27 13.81
N GLY A 117 -28.25 13.32 13.33
CA GLY A 117 -27.61 13.39 12.02
C GLY A 117 -26.40 12.49 11.89
N PHE A 118 -25.71 12.62 10.76
CA PHE A 118 -24.39 12.04 10.54
C PHE A 118 -23.31 12.78 11.33
N TYR A 119 -22.36 12.00 11.83
CA TYR A 119 -21.13 12.41 12.49
C TYR A 119 -19.95 11.60 11.92
N ASN A 120 -18.78 12.22 11.90
CA ASN A 120 -17.50 11.52 11.86
C ASN A 120 -17.04 11.22 13.29
N ILE A 121 -16.16 10.23 13.42
CA ILE A 121 -15.55 9.86 14.70
C ILE A 121 -14.05 10.06 14.57
N SER A 122 -13.48 10.91 15.42
CA SER A 122 -12.03 11.06 15.60
C SER A 122 -11.58 10.33 16.86
N VAL A 123 -10.40 9.72 16.80
CA VAL A 123 -9.75 9.03 17.92
C VAL A 123 -8.34 9.59 18.05
N LEU A 124 -8.03 10.17 19.21
CA LEU A 124 -6.66 10.36 19.65
C LEU A 124 -6.20 9.07 20.31
N TYR A 125 -5.29 8.35 19.67
CA TYR A 125 -4.81 7.06 20.16
C TYR A 125 -3.29 7.06 20.36
N TYR A 126 -2.84 6.13 21.18
CA TYR A 126 -1.43 5.86 21.43
C TYR A 126 -1.17 4.36 21.27
N SER A 127 -0.30 4.01 20.33
CA SER A 127 0.18 2.64 20.17
C SER A 127 1.15 2.32 21.31
N ILE A 128 1.02 1.12 21.87
CA ILE A 128 1.86 0.60 22.95
C ILE A 128 2.51 -0.72 22.53
N GLU A 129 3.46 -1.21 23.32
CA GLU A 129 4.11 -2.49 23.05
C GLU A 129 3.09 -3.60 22.79
N GLY A 130 3.29 -4.31 21.68
CA GLY A 130 2.41 -5.37 21.22
C GLY A 130 3.16 -6.35 20.33
N ARG A 131 2.50 -6.96 19.35
CA ARG A 131 3.13 -7.98 18.48
C ARG A 131 3.64 -7.41 17.15
N GLY A 132 3.66 -6.08 17.02
CA GLY A 132 4.12 -5.36 15.82
C GLY A 132 3.12 -5.40 14.65
N ALA A 133 1.91 -5.89 14.86
CA ALA A 133 0.87 -5.89 13.83
C ALA A 133 0.01 -4.62 13.93
N SER A 134 -0.61 -4.15 12.85
CA SER A 134 -1.55 -3.01 12.95
C SER A 134 -2.66 -3.30 13.95
N ILE A 135 -3.07 -2.27 14.69
CA ILE A 135 -4.14 -2.35 15.70
C ILE A 135 -5.48 -2.46 14.96
N GLN A 136 -6.31 -3.42 15.35
CA GLN A 136 -7.61 -3.66 14.75
C GLN A 136 -8.66 -3.72 15.85
N LYS A 137 -9.73 -2.94 15.68
CA LYS A 137 -10.92 -2.96 16.52
C LYS A 137 -12.16 -3.03 15.63
N GLY A 138 -13.28 -3.49 16.13
CA GLY A 138 -14.58 -3.25 15.50
C GLY A 138 -15.28 -2.09 16.20
N LEU A 139 -16.24 -1.47 15.52
CA LEU A 139 -17.02 -0.36 16.04
C LEU A 139 -18.52 -0.67 15.91
N MET A 140 -19.18 -0.84 17.05
CA MET A 140 -20.64 -1.00 17.11
C MET A 140 -21.29 0.27 17.65
N ILE A 141 -22.49 0.55 17.17
CA ILE A 141 -23.41 1.56 17.71
C ILE A 141 -24.67 0.81 18.13
N ASP A 142 -25.07 0.98 19.38
CA ASP A 142 -26.25 0.33 19.98
C ASP A 142 -26.26 -1.20 19.74
N ASP A 143 -25.14 -1.85 20.05
CA ASP A 143 -24.92 -3.32 19.94
C ASP A 143 -24.95 -3.91 18.52
N HIS A 144 -24.88 -3.06 17.48
CA HIS A 144 -24.85 -3.51 16.09
C HIS A 144 -23.72 -2.83 15.30
N TYR A 145 -23.11 -3.56 14.36
CA TYR A 145 -22.25 -2.95 13.36
C TYR A 145 -23.11 -2.15 12.37
N PRO A 146 -22.89 -0.84 12.20
CA PRO A 146 -23.70 -0.02 11.30
C PRO A 146 -23.60 -0.46 9.82
N PHE A 147 -22.44 -0.99 9.44
CA PHE A 147 -22.12 -1.53 8.13
C PHE A 147 -20.92 -2.50 8.24
N ASN A 148 -20.71 -3.34 7.23
CA ASN A 148 -19.69 -4.40 7.27
C ASN A 148 -18.27 -3.86 7.50
N GLU A 149 -17.93 -2.72 6.92
CA GLU A 149 -16.59 -2.12 7.10
C GLU A 149 -16.33 -1.61 8.53
N ALA A 150 -17.37 -1.42 9.35
CA ALA A 150 -17.22 -1.07 10.77
C ALA A 150 -16.79 -2.29 11.62
N GLU A 151 -16.88 -3.52 11.09
CA GLU A 151 -16.39 -4.72 11.77
C GLU A 151 -14.88 -4.71 11.93
N THR A 152 -14.13 -3.94 11.13
CA THR A 152 -12.67 -3.83 11.28
C THR A 152 -12.21 -2.43 10.90
N ILE A 153 -11.94 -1.62 11.92
CA ILE A 153 -11.24 -0.35 11.83
C ILE A 153 -9.77 -0.57 12.19
N VAL A 154 -8.87 0.12 11.49
CA VAL A 154 -7.42 -0.08 11.60
C VAL A 154 -6.75 1.19 12.09
N PHE A 155 -5.91 1.06 13.11
CA PHE A 155 -5.02 2.12 13.58
C PHE A 155 -3.56 1.72 13.29
N HIS A 156 -2.80 2.65 12.69
CA HIS A 156 -1.42 2.38 12.31
C HIS A 156 -0.48 2.53 13.51
N ARG A 157 0.50 1.62 13.59
CA ARG A 157 1.71 1.78 14.41
C ARG A 157 2.74 2.58 13.62
N PHE A 158 3.69 3.20 14.31
CA PHE A 158 4.77 3.95 13.67
C PHE A 158 6.11 3.25 13.85
N TYR A 159 6.96 3.34 12.83
CA TYR A 159 8.28 2.74 12.79
C TYR A 159 9.29 3.75 12.27
N GLN A 160 10.51 3.68 12.78
CA GLN A 160 11.64 4.45 12.32
C GLN A 160 12.82 3.53 11.98
N ASP A 161 13.74 4.06 11.17
CA ASP A 161 15.03 3.43 10.97
C ASP A 161 15.94 3.66 12.20
N ALA A 162 16.58 2.60 12.70
CA ALA A 162 17.51 2.70 13.83
C ALA A 162 18.70 3.65 13.58
N PHE A 163 19.03 3.89 12.31
CA PHE A 163 20.01 4.88 11.87
C PHE A 163 19.71 5.31 10.43
N LYS A 164 20.13 6.53 10.05
CA LYS A 164 20.12 6.97 8.66
C LYS A 164 21.20 6.24 7.87
N VAL A 165 20.88 5.71 6.69
CA VAL A 165 21.83 4.93 5.87
C VAL A 165 23.11 5.72 5.61
N SER A 166 22.97 7.02 5.32
CA SER A 166 24.08 7.94 5.07
C SER A 166 25.08 8.05 6.22
N GLU A 167 24.66 7.88 7.47
CA GLU A 167 25.52 7.99 8.67
C GLU A 167 26.47 6.79 8.83
N LYS A 168 26.08 5.61 8.33
CA LYS A 168 26.87 4.38 8.38
C LYS A 168 27.56 4.05 7.06
N ARG A 169 27.38 4.89 6.04
CA ARG A 169 27.91 4.65 4.71
C ARG A 169 29.44 4.74 4.69
N GLU A 170 30.07 3.68 4.21
CA GLU A 170 31.50 3.63 3.94
C GLU A 170 31.77 3.66 2.42
N GLU A 171 32.85 4.33 2.00
CA GLU A 171 33.10 4.60 0.58
C GLU A 171 33.21 3.33 -0.27
N ASP A 172 33.92 2.30 0.20
CA ASP A 172 34.23 1.09 -0.57
C ASP A 172 33.50 -0.18 -0.08
N LYS A 173 32.45 0.00 0.72
CA LYS A 173 31.58 -1.09 1.17
C LYS A 173 30.15 -0.82 0.78
N ASP A 174 29.40 -1.90 0.62
CA ASP A 174 27.94 -1.89 0.48
C ASP A 174 27.27 -1.24 1.69
N ASP A 175 26.14 -0.58 1.46
CA ASP A 175 25.33 0.01 2.54
C ASP A 175 24.72 -1.08 3.43
N ILE A 176 24.65 -0.79 4.73
CA ILE A 176 24.00 -1.64 5.73
C ILE A 176 22.55 -1.19 5.87
N ARG A 177 21.61 -2.14 5.85
CA ARG A 177 20.19 -1.84 6.02
C ARG A 177 19.91 -1.50 7.49
N PRO A 178 19.19 -0.41 7.78
CA PRO A 178 18.78 -0.11 9.14
C PRO A 178 17.71 -1.08 9.62
N LYS A 179 17.82 -1.46 10.89
CA LYS A 179 16.75 -2.18 11.60
C LYS A 179 15.56 -1.25 11.78
N GLN A 180 14.35 -1.80 11.69
CA GLN A 180 13.12 -1.08 12.02
C GLN A 180 12.86 -1.12 13.52
N GLU A 181 12.66 0.06 14.11
CA GLU A 181 12.29 0.23 15.51
C GLU A 181 10.89 0.84 15.59
N GLU A 182 10.06 0.26 16.43
CA GLU A 182 8.73 0.81 16.68
C GLU A 182 8.84 2.10 17.48
N ARG A 183 8.01 3.08 17.12
CA ARG A 183 7.86 4.36 17.80
C ARG A 183 6.46 4.45 18.38
N TYR A 184 6.37 4.76 19.67
CA TYR A 184 5.13 4.92 20.38
C TYR A 184 4.80 6.42 20.42
N LEU A 185 3.77 6.82 19.67
CA LEU A 185 3.41 8.21 19.44
C LEU A 185 1.91 8.42 19.61
N TRP A 186 1.53 9.56 20.19
CA TRP A 186 0.15 10.00 20.18
C TRP A 186 -0.23 10.43 18.77
N LYS A 187 -1.35 9.91 18.27
CA LYS A 187 -1.84 10.24 16.93
C LYS A 187 -3.34 10.41 16.93
N GLU A 188 -3.80 11.52 16.37
CA GLU A 188 -5.21 11.71 16.04
C GLU A 188 -5.50 11.12 14.64
N THR A 189 -6.58 10.36 14.52
CA THR A 189 -7.09 9.89 13.23
C THR A 189 -8.61 9.80 13.23
N ASP A 190 -9.20 10.06 12.07
CA ASP A 190 -10.60 9.72 11.82
C ASP A 190 -10.75 8.22 11.55
N ILE A 191 -11.89 7.68 11.95
CA ILE A 191 -12.31 6.34 11.57
C ILE A 191 -12.70 6.36 10.08
N LYS A 192 -11.91 5.67 9.26
CA LYS A 192 -12.01 5.67 7.80
C LYS A 192 -11.59 4.34 7.21
N ASP A 193 -11.85 4.15 5.92
CA ASP A 193 -11.33 3.02 5.18
C ASP A 193 -9.83 3.15 4.95
N VAL A 194 -9.04 2.35 5.66
CA VAL A 194 -7.58 2.33 5.51
C VAL A 194 -7.16 1.67 4.19
N PHE A 195 -8.00 0.82 3.61
CA PHE A 195 -7.73 0.20 2.31
C PHE A 195 -8.03 1.15 1.14
N GLY A 196 -8.69 2.29 1.40
CA GLY A 196 -8.87 3.37 0.42
C GLY A 196 -9.88 3.06 -0.69
N PHE A 197 -10.83 2.15 -0.46
CA PHE A 197 -12.01 2.01 -1.31
C PHE A 197 -12.95 3.20 -1.10
N TYR A 198 -13.06 3.67 0.14
CA TYR A 198 -13.70 4.93 0.49
C TYR A 198 -12.67 6.01 0.79
N ASN A 199 -12.74 7.12 0.05
CA ASN A 199 -11.76 8.20 0.14
C ASN A 199 -12.04 9.22 1.28
N GLU A 200 -13.23 9.15 1.89
CA GLU A 200 -13.63 10.01 3.01
C GLU A 200 -13.77 9.18 4.30
N PRO A 201 -13.59 9.81 5.48
CA PRO A 201 -13.95 9.17 6.73
C PRO A 201 -15.39 8.70 6.76
N TYR A 202 -15.64 7.64 7.52
CA TYR A 202 -16.97 7.10 7.63
C TYR A 202 -17.90 8.08 8.36
N LEU A 203 -19.15 8.10 7.91
CA LEU A 203 -20.23 8.82 8.54
C LEU A 203 -21.07 7.82 9.32
N PHE A 204 -21.37 8.16 10.57
CA PHE A 204 -22.18 7.38 11.49
C PHE A 204 -23.41 8.20 11.87
N TYR A 205 -24.58 7.62 11.66
CA TYR A 205 -25.85 8.27 11.96
C TYR A 205 -26.27 8.01 13.40
N PHE A 206 -26.58 9.09 14.12
CA PHE A 206 -27.11 9.04 15.48
C PHE A 206 -28.45 9.78 15.55
N THR A 207 -29.36 9.26 16.34
CA THR A 207 -30.60 9.95 16.70
C THR A 207 -30.39 10.87 17.89
N GLU A 208 -31.32 11.79 18.16
CA GLU A 208 -31.28 12.56 19.41
C GLU A 208 -31.58 11.64 20.59
N GLY A 209 -30.70 11.64 21.60
CA GLY A 209 -30.83 10.80 22.79
C GLY A 209 -29.54 10.07 23.17
N SER A 210 -29.68 9.08 24.06
CA SER A 210 -28.55 8.31 24.58
C SER A 210 -28.23 7.13 23.67
N HIS A 211 -26.96 6.98 23.32
CA HIS A 211 -26.43 5.93 22.45
C HIS A 211 -25.24 5.24 23.12
N LYS A 212 -24.98 4.00 22.70
CA LYS A 212 -23.82 3.23 23.16
C LYS A 212 -22.85 3.01 22.01
N ILE A 213 -21.60 3.44 22.18
CA ILE A 213 -20.50 3.18 21.24
C ILE A 213 -19.61 2.10 21.84
N THR A 214 -19.44 0.98 21.14
CA THR A 214 -18.63 -0.15 21.60
C THR A 214 -17.46 -0.38 20.65
N LEU A 215 -16.25 -0.39 21.20
CA LEU A 215 -15.06 -0.86 20.51
C LEU A 215 -14.84 -2.35 20.84
N THR A 216 -14.94 -3.19 19.82
CA THR A 216 -14.70 -4.63 19.96
C THR A 216 -13.23 -4.95 19.74
N SER A 217 -12.64 -5.77 20.59
CA SER A 217 -11.23 -6.12 20.47
C SER A 217 -11.02 -7.22 19.44
N ILE A 218 -10.22 -6.92 18.41
CA ILE A 218 -9.87 -7.87 17.34
C ILE A 218 -8.39 -8.20 17.40
N ARG A 219 -7.52 -7.19 17.39
CA ARG A 219 -6.07 -7.39 17.43
C ARG A 219 -5.33 -6.20 18.02
N GLU A 220 -4.32 -6.51 18.83
CA GLU A 220 -3.44 -5.58 19.54
C GLU A 220 -4.15 -4.72 20.62
N PRO A 221 -3.47 -4.44 21.75
CA PRO A 221 -3.91 -3.45 22.71
C PRO A 221 -3.52 -2.03 22.25
N PHE A 222 -4.21 -1.02 22.76
CA PHE A 222 -3.89 0.39 22.48
C PHE A 222 -4.48 1.31 23.55
N VAL A 223 -4.11 2.59 23.54
CA VAL A 223 -4.63 3.58 24.47
C VAL A 223 -5.46 4.62 23.72
N ILE A 224 -6.60 5.02 24.27
CA ILE A 224 -7.40 6.15 23.78
C ILE A 224 -7.22 7.33 24.73
N GLY A 225 -6.78 8.46 24.19
CA GLY A 225 -6.72 9.74 24.90
C GLY A 225 -7.99 10.57 24.70
N GLU A 226 -8.59 10.51 23.52
CA GLU A 226 -9.84 11.21 23.21
C GLU A 226 -10.65 10.41 22.17
N LEU A 227 -11.97 10.37 22.36
CA LEU A 227 -12.92 9.88 21.38
C LEU A 227 -13.97 10.97 21.15
N ARG A 228 -14.13 11.41 19.91
CA ARG A 228 -14.95 12.57 19.56
C ARG A 228 -15.87 12.30 18.39
N LEU A 229 -17.15 12.66 18.55
CA LEU A 229 -18.11 12.81 17.45
C LEU A 229 -18.07 14.25 16.96
N TYR A 230 -17.89 14.45 15.66
CA TYR A 230 -17.84 15.79 15.07
C TYR A 230 -18.23 15.73 13.60
N ASN A 231 -18.31 16.89 12.94
CA ASN A 231 -18.46 16.92 11.48
C ASN A 231 -17.18 17.45 10.86
N LYS A 232 -16.55 16.63 10.02
CA LYS A 232 -15.33 17.02 9.34
C LYS A 232 -15.60 18.11 8.31
N GLU A 233 -14.84 19.20 8.40
CA GLU A 233 -14.94 20.28 7.42
C GLU A 233 -14.55 19.80 6.01
N GLU A 234 -15.27 20.27 5.00
CA GLU A 234 -14.90 20.02 3.62
C GLU A 234 -13.56 20.67 3.30
N LEU A 235 -12.68 19.91 2.65
CA LEU A 235 -11.40 20.43 2.19
C LEU A 235 -11.61 21.54 1.17
N LEU A 236 -10.89 22.65 1.35
CA LEU A 236 -10.83 23.71 0.35
C LEU A 236 -10.24 23.18 -0.96
N SER A 237 -10.71 23.72 -2.08
CA SER A 237 -9.98 23.59 -3.34
C SER A 237 -8.61 24.24 -3.23
N TYR A 238 -7.67 23.88 -4.11
CA TYR A 238 -6.35 24.49 -4.14
C TYR A 238 -6.43 26.03 -4.21
N ASP A 239 -7.31 26.59 -5.04
CA ASP A 239 -7.48 28.03 -5.14
C ASP A 239 -7.98 28.65 -3.82
N GLY A 240 -8.89 27.96 -3.11
CA GLY A 240 -9.37 28.39 -1.79
C GLY A 240 -8.25 28.36 -0.74
N TYR A 241 -7.49 27.27 -0.71
CA TYR A 241 -6.32 27.09 0.16
C TYR A 241 -5.25 28.15 -0.10
N TYR A 242 -4.88 28.36 -1.36
CA TYR A 242 -3.88 29.36 -1.76
C TYR A 242 -4.31 30.77 -1.35
N ASN A 243 -5.57 31.15 -1.64
CA ASN A 243 -6.08 32.46 -1.27
C ASN A 243 -6.16 32.66 0.26
N LYS A 244 -6.53 31.63 1.02
CA LYS A 244 -6.54 31.67 2.49
C LYS A 244 -5.17 32.06 3.04
N HIS A 245 -4.12 31.34 2.67
CA HIS A 245 -2.76 31.61 3.15
C HIS A 245 -2.16 32.89 2.54
N TYR A 246 -2.43 33.18 1.28
CA TYR A 246 -1.97 34.42 0.63
C TYR A 246 -2.52 35.68 1.32
N ASN A 247 -3.80 35.65 1.71
CA ASN A 247 -4.45 36.73 2.45
C ASN A 247 -3.94 36.85 3.89
N GLN A 248 -3.43 35.76 4.47
CA GLN A 248 -2.73 35.75 5.77
C GLN A 248 -1.29 36.28 5.69
N GLY A 249 -0.80 36.59 4.49
CA GLY A 249 0.52 37.19 4.27
C GLY A 249 1.57 36.26 3.66
N ALA A 250 1.24 34.99 3.44
CA ALA A 250 2.15 34.03 2.82
C ALA A 250 2.54 34.46 1.40
N ARG A 251 3.81 34.27 1.04
CA ARG A 251 4.35 34.60 -0.29
C ARG A 251 5.12 33.42 -0.88
N ILE A 252 5.25 33.41 -2.20
CA ILE A 252 6.05 32.42 -2.90
C ILE A 252 7.52 32.66 -2.58
N ILE A 253 8.19 31.61 -2.12
CA ILE A 253 9.61 31.64 -1.81
C ILE A 253 10.42 31.60 -3.11
N ASN A 254 11.51 32.36 -3.15
CA ASN A 254 12.40 32.45 -4.30
C ASN A 254 13.81 32.01 -3.91
N GLY A 255 14.41 31.13 -4.71
CA GLY A 255 15.82 30.75 -4.58
C GLY A 255 16.14 29.66 -3.56
N ASP A 256 15.28 29.42 -2.56
CA ASP A 256 15.48 28.32 -1.60
C ASP A 256 15.15 26.96 -2.24
N SER A 257 15.94 25.94 -1.91
CA SER A 257 15.68 24.56 -2.34
C SER A 257 16.19 23.57 -1.30
N TYR A 258 15.32 22.65 -0.91
CA TYR A 258 15.63 21.53 -0.03
C TYR A 258 15.47 20.23 -0.82
N ILE A 259 16.44 19.33 -0.68
CA ILE A 259 16.43 18.01 -1.30
C ILE A 259 16.51 16.99 -0.17
N ILE A 260 15.53 16.11 -0.11
CA ILE A 260 15.45 15.02 0.86
C ILE A 260 15.70 13.72 0.10
N GLU A 261 16.66 12.92 0.57
CA GLU A 261 16.87 11.56 0.08
C GLU A 261 15.75 10.67 0.64
N ALA A 262 14.92 10.10 -0.23
CA ALA A 262 13.64 9.52 0.17
C ALA A 262 13.80 8.23 0.98
N GLU A 263 14.94 7.55 0.84
CA GLU A 263 15.31 6.38 1.64
C GLU A 263 15.60 6.66 3.10
N GLU A 264 15.59 7.93 3.53
CA GLU A 264 15.77 8.32 4.94
C GLU A 264 14.51 8.99 5.50
N PRO A 265 13.40 8.25 5.68
CA PRO A 265 12.18 8.80 6.26
C PRO A 265 12.32 9.08 7.76
N TYR A 266 11.52 10.02 8.25
CA TYR A 266 11.34 10.27 9.68
C TYR A 266 10.55 9.15 10.35
N LEU A 267 9.39 8.79 9.77
CA LEU A 267 8.47 7.78 10.29
C LEU A 267 7.77 7.03 9.17
N LYS A 268 7.33 5.81 9.48
CA LYS A 268 6.65 4.89 8.57
C LYS A 268 5.54 4.15 9.30
N THR A 269 4.47 3.76 8.61
CA THR A 269 3.38 3.00 9.25
C THR A 269 3.54 1.48 9.21
N SER A 270 4.60 1.00 8.56
CA SER A 270 4.86 -0.42 8.38
C SER A 270 6.36 -0.71 8.43
N PRO A 271 6.79 -1.80 9.11
CA PRO A 271 8.20 -2.18 9.18
C PRO A 271 8.71 -2.81 7.87
N THR A 272 7.85 -3.02 6.86
CA THR A 272 8.27 -3.50 5.55
C THR A 272 8.78 -2.38 4.65
N LEU A 273 8.51 -1.12 5.00
CA LEU A 273 8.90 0.09 4.26
C LEU A 273 10.38 0.44 4.48
N ASN A 274 11.24 -0.51 4.14
CA ASN A 274 12.69 -0.37 4.27
C ASN A 274 13.30 0.34 3.05
N PRO A 275 14.48 0.97 3.23
CA PRO A 275 15.31 1.41 2.12
C PRO A 275 15.59 0.28 1.11
N ILE A 276 15.51 0.60 -0.19
CA ILE A 276 15.78 -0.32 -1.29
C ILE A 276 16.94 0.19 -2.14
N ALA A 277 17.68 -0.75 -2.72
CA ALA A 277 18.78 -0.47 -3.63
C ALA A 277 18.29 -0.66 -5.07
N GLU A 278 18.22 0.44 -5.81
CA GLU A 278 17.82 0.45 -7.21
C GLU A 278 19.03 0.59 -8.12
N TYR A 279 19.10 -0.31 -9.11
CA TYR A 279 20.21 -0.41 -10.05
C TYR A 279 19.82 -0.08 -11.48
N GLN A 280 18.54 0.18 -11.76
CA GLN A 280 18.04 0.35 -13.14
C GLN A 280 18.69 1.52 -13.90
N THR A 281 19.21 2.51 -13.18
CA THR A 281 19.86 3.68 -13.78
C THR A 281 20.88 4.30 -12.82
N SER A 282 21.97 4.84 -13.37
CA SER A 282 22.96 5.64 -12.63
C SER A 282 22.45 7.00 -12.16
N LYS A 283 21.19 7.34 -12.45
CA LYS A 283 20.59 8.63 -12.08
C LYS A 283 19.93 8.62 -10.69
N TYR A 284 19.79 7.47 -10.03
CA TYR A 284 19.42 7.41 -8.61
C TYR A 284 20.47 8.12 -7.74
N SER A 285 20.05 8.66 -6.60
CA SER A 285 20.92 9.30 -5.62
C SER A 285 20.76 8.58 -4.28
N PRO A 286 21.85 8.10 -3.67
CA PRO A 286 23.20 7.97 -4.22
C PRO A 286 23.34 6.81 -5.21
N TYR A 287 24.40 6.86 -6.02
CA TYR A 287 24.76 5.77 -6.93
C TYR A 287 26.28 5.56 -6.95
N LYS A 288 26.72 4.32 -6.80
CA LYS A 288 28.11 3.90 -7.04
C LYS A 288 28.10 2.58 -7.82
N ALA A 289 28.89 2.53 -8.89
CA ALA A 289 29.02 1.30 -9.67
C ALA A 289 29.69 0.21 -8.82
N PHE A 290 29.17 -1.02 -8.90
CA PHE A 290 29.70 -2.20 -8.19
C PHE A 290 29.59 -2.13 -6.66
N THR A 291 28.69 -1.31 -6.12
CA THR A 291 28.46 -1.19 -4.68
C THR A 291 26.96 -1.05 -4.43
N THR A 292 26.43 -1.84 -3.51
CA THR A 292 25.04 -1.73 -3.07
C THR A 292 24.86 -0.41 -2.34
N ARG A 293 24.01 0.46 -2.89
CA ARG A 293 23.60 1.72 -2.26
C ARG A 293 22.09 1.71 -2.08
N PHE A 294 21.63 1.94 -0.86
CA PHE A 294 20.21 2.28 -0.66
C PHE A 294 20.02 3.72 -1.11
N ASN A 295 19.11 3.89 -2.06
CA ASN A 295 18.94 5.12 -2.85
C ASN A 295 17.50 5.34 -3.29
N ALA A 296 16.58 4.57 -2.71
CA ALA A 296 15.17 4.73 -2.92
C ALA A 296 14.40 4.08 -1.78
N ILE A 297 13.11 4.42 -1.71
CA ILE A 297 12.15 3.77 -0.83
C ILE A 297 10.88 3.40 -1.60
N GLY A 298 10.20 2.37 -1.10
CA GLY A 298 8.90 1.94 -1.59
C GLY A 298 8.98 0.80 -2.58
N GLY A 299 8.57 1.04 -3.82
CA GLY A 299 8.40 0.00 -4.84
C GLY A 299 7.30 -0.98 -4.44
N ASN A 300 7.56 -2.28 -4.58
CA ASN A 300 6.61 -3.33 -4.18
C ASN A 300 6.32 -3.39 -2.67
N ASN A 301 7.24 -2.89 -1.84
CA ASN A 301 7.03 -2.86 -0.39
C ASN A 301 5.98 -1.81 0.00
N TRP A 302 5.78 -0.78 -0.83
CA TRP A 302 4.83 0.30 -0.59
C TRP A 302 3.66 0.24 -1.59
N ARG A 303 3.05 -0.94 -1.66
CA ARG A 303 1.90 -1.23 -2.51
C ARG A 303 0.57 -1.25 -1.75
N VAL A 304 0.59 -1.47 -0.45
CA VAL A 304 -0.61 -1.61 0.37
C VAL A 304 -1.20 -0.23 0.61
N ALA A 305 -2.47 -0.03 0.25
CA ALA A 305 -3.18 1.21 0.54
C ALA A 305 -3.25 1.45 2.06
N GLY A 306 -3.18 2.72 2.47
CA GLY A 306 -3.09 3.12 3.88
C GLY A 306 -1.66 3.28 4.38
N ASP A 307 -0.70 2.52 3.83
CA ASP A 307 0.71 2.65 4.23
C ASP A 307 1.25 4.04 3.90
N THR A 308 1.88 4.66 4.89
CA THR A 308 2.33 6.05 4.87
C THR A 308 3.82 6.12 5.19
N ILE A 309 4.52 6.96 4.44
CA ILE A 309 5.90 7.36 4.71
C ILE A 309 5.91 8.86 5.00
N ILE A 310 6.59 9.25 6.06
CA ILE A 310 6.66 10.61 6.59
C ILE A 310 8.12 11.05 6.55
N TRP A 311 8.38 12.21 5.97
CA TRP A 311 9.68 12.88 5.98
C TRP A 311 9.56 14.19 6.75
N ASP A 312 10.57 14.48 7.55
CA ASP A 312 10.72 15.77 8.21
C ASP A 312 11.64 16.69 7.41
N LEU A 313 11.38 17.99 7.51
CA LEU A 313 12.26 19.01 6.97
C LEU A 313 12.22 20.27 7.81
N ASP A 314 13.31 21.01 7.79
CA ASP A 314 13.42 22.31 8.44
C ASP A 314 13.57 23.39 7.35
N VAL A 315 12.64 24.33 7.31
CA VAL A 315 12.65 25.44 6.34
C VAL A 315 12.95 26.76 7.02
N LEU A 316 13.77 27.58 6.36
CA LEU A 316 14.26 28.84 6.90
C LEU A 316 13.25 29.97 6.81
N ASN A 317 12.37 29.92 5.81
CA ASN A 317 11.41 30.99 5.54
C ASN A 317 10.02 30.40 5.44
N GLU A 318 9.07 30.98 6.16
CA GLU A 318 7.66 30.64 5.99
C GLU A 318 7.15 31.12 4.62
N GLY A 319 6.42 30.26 3.90
CA GLY A 319 5.83 30.63 2.62
C GLY A 319 5.38 29.47 1.74
N PHE A 320 5.13 29.80 0.48
CA PHE A 320 4.69 28.86 -0.54
C PHE A 320 5.88 28.26 -1.29
N TYR A 321 5.94 26.93 -1.28
CA TYR A 321 6.95 26.11 -1.94
C TYR A 321 6.33 25.19 -3.00
N GLN A 322 7.12 24.85 -4.02
CA GLN A 322 6.80 23.78 -4.97
C GLN A 322 7.28 22.45 -4.38
N LEU A 323 6.43 21.44 -4.47
CA LEU A 323 6.74 20.07 -4.08
C LEU A 323 6.86 19.19 -5.32
N SER A 324 8.03 18.56 -5.49
CA SER A 324 8.31 17.65 -6.59
C SER A 324 8.97 16.37 -6.10
N PHE A 325 8.71 15.28 -6.80
CA PHE A 325 9.24 13.95 -6.49
C PHE A 325 10.02 13.40 -7.67
N LYS A 326 11.21 12.86 -7.42
CA LYS A 326 11.94 12.03 -8.39
C LYS A 326 11.57 10.57 -8.12
N VAL A 327 10.88 9.98 -9.07
CA VAL A 327 10.18 8.70 -8.87
C VAL A 327 10.32 7.78 -10.07
N MET A 328 10.06 6.51 -9.84
CA MET A 328 9.87 5.49 -10.86
C MET A 328 8.61 4.68 -10.55
N GLN A 329 7.74 4.55 -11.55
CA GLN A 329 6.54 3.70 -11.50
C GLN A 329 6.64 2.74 -12.69
N ASN A 330 7.24 1.57 -12.48
CA ASN A 330 7.49 0.58 -13.52
C ASN A 330 6.68 -0.72 -13.30
N TYR A 331 5.78 -0.73 -12.30
CA TYR A 331 4.98 -1.90 -11.91
C TYR A 331 3.66 -2.00 -12.68
N SER A 332 3.02 -0.85 -12.92
CA SER A 332 1.59 -0.81 -13.26
C SER A 332 1.37 -0.25 -14.64
N ARG A 333 1.57 -1.08 -15.66
CA ARG A 333 1.39 -0.62 -17.04
C ARG A 333 -0.08 -0.28 -17.30
N GLY A 334 -0.31 0.91 -17.84
CA GLY A 334 -1.65 1.34 -18.25
C GLY A 334 -2.53 1.96 -17.16
N PHE A 335 -2.11 1.99 -15.89
CA PHE A 335 -2.78 2.79 -14.85
C PHE A 335 -1.80 3.68 -14.08
N LYS A 336 -2.35 4.65 -13.36
CA LYS A 336 -1.58 5.60 -12.56
C LYS A 336 -1.65 5.18 -11.11
N THR A 337 -0.51 5.20 -10.43
CA THR A 337 -0.48 5.01 -8.99
C THR A 337 -0.85 6.31 -8.30
N THR A 338 -1.60 6.26 -7.21
CA THR A 338 -2.00 7.48 -6.49
C THR A 338 -1.45 7.54 -5.07
N ARG A 339 -1.25 8.76 -4.58
CA ARG A 339 -0.90 9.05 -3.18
C ARG A 339 -1.75 10.20 -2.65
N THR A 340 -2.16 10.10 -1.39
CA THR A 340 -2.68 11.22 -0.62
C THR A 340 -1.51 11.94 0.04
N LEU A 341 -1.41 13.25 -0.20
CA LEU A 341 -0.39 14.12 0.38
C LEU A 341 -0.91 14.77 1.66
N TYR A 342 -0.10 14.67 2.71
CA TYR A 342 -0.28 15.41 3.95
C TYR A 342 0.91 16.35 4.16
N VAL A 343 0.63 17.54 4.67
CA VAL A 343 1.62 18.52 5.11
C VAL A 343 1.29 18.87 6.55
N ASN A 344 2.22 18.62 7.47
CA ASN A 344 1.98 18.79 8.91
C ASN A 344 0.72 18.04 9.38
N ASP A 345 0.60 16.76 8.99
CA ASP A 345 -0.51 15.85 9.31
C ASP A 345 -1.89 16.21 8.76
N GLU A 346 -2.01 17.30 7.99
CA GLU A 346 -3.25 17.73 7.36
C GLU A 346 -3.19 17.57 5.83
N ILE A 347 -4.32 17.24 5.21
CA ILE A 347 -4.43 17.30 3.74
C ILE A 347 -4.60 18.77 3.36
N PRO A 348 -3.66 19.40 2.62
CA PRO A 348 -3.65 20.85 2.45
C PRO A 348 -4.83 21.36 1.60
N PHE A 349 -5.24 20.60 0.58
CA PHE A 349 -6.33 20.96 -0.32
C PHE A 349 -6.95 19.71 -0.95
N ALA A 350 -8.16 19.80 -1.49
CA ALA A 350 -8.92 18.66 -2.03
C ALA A 350 -8.14 17.86 -3.09
N GLU A 351 -7.43 18.53 -4.00
CA GLU A 351 -6.63 17.89 -5.05
C GLU A 351 -5.40 17.15 -4.49
N ALA A 352 -4.97 17.43 -3.25
CA ALA A 352 -3.88 16.71 -2.60
C ALA A 352 -4.29 15.29 -2.15
N LYS A 353 -5.59 14.96 -2.16
CA LYS A 353 -6.08 13.60 -1.91
C LYS A 353 -5.59 12.59 -2.93
N GLU A 354 -5.34 13.03 -4.17
CA GLU A 354 -5.03 12.16 -5.29
C GLU A 354 -3.90 12.74 -6.16
N ILE A 355 -2.66 12.58 -5.69
CA ILE A 355 -1.47 12.86 -6.51
C ILE A 355 -1.20 11.65 -7.40
N GLU A 356 -1.31 11.83 -8.72
CA GLU A 356 -1.13 10.76 -9.70
C GLU A 356 0.32 10.63 -10.18
N PHE A 357 0.82 9.39 -10.18
CA PHE A 357 2.12 9.01 -10.72
C PHE A 357 1.94 8.07 -11.91
N LYS A 358 2.39 8.51 -13.08
CA LYS A 358 2.22 7.76 -14.34
C LYS A 358 3.29 6.70 -14.50
N TYR A 359 2.92 5.59 -15.16
CA TYR A 359 3.87 4.56 -15.55
C TYR A 359 5.04 5.12 -16.39
N SER A 360 6.26 4.78 -16.01
CA SER A 360 7.50 5.11 -16.71
C SER A 360 8.61 4.13 -16.31
N ASN A 361 9.24 3.49 -17.31
CA ASN A 361 10.45 2.65 -17.15
C ASN A 361 11.74 3.48 -16.96
N ASP A 362 11.63 4.77 -16.68
CA ASP A 362 12.76 5.67 -16.42
C ASP A 362 12.35 6.66 -15.32
N LEU A 363 13.34 7.21 -14.63
CA LEU A 363 13.12 8.21 -13.59
C LEU A 363 12.45 9.45 -14.16
N GLN A 364 11.49 9.98 -13.41
CA GLN A 364 10.74 11.18 -13.77
C GLN A 364 10.62 12.12 -12.57
N ILE A 365 10.56 13.42 -12.87
CA ILE A 365 10.15 14.43 -11.89
C ILE A 365 8.64 14.61 -12.01
N VAL A 366 7.92 14.43 -10.92
CA VAL A 366 6.49 14.71 -10.79
C VAL A 366 6.31 15.85 -9.82
N THR A 367 5.84 17.00 -10.30
CA THR A 367 5.50 18.16 -9.46
C THR A 367 4.02 18.11 -9.11
N VAL A 368 3.69 18.40 -7.86
CA VAL A 368 2.30 18.52 -7.40
C VAL A 368 1.60 19.66 -8.16
N GLY A 369 0.42 19.40 -8.72
CA GLY A 369 -0.26 20.29 -9.70
C GLY A 369 0.21 20.13 -11.16
N GLY A 370 1.27 19.36 -11.40
CA GLY A 370 1.76 19.02 -12.73
C GLY A 370 2.45 20.19 -13.43
N LYS A 371 1.86 20.68 -14.53
CA LYS A 371 2.44 21.79 -15.31
C LYS A 371 2.27 23.15 -14.63
N ASN A 372 1.19 23.32 -13.89
CA ASN A 372 0.90 24.49 -13.07
C ASN A 372 1.08 24.03 -11.62
N PRO A 373 2.24 24.29 -11.00
CA PRO A 373 2.53 23.77 -9.68
C PRO A 373 1.51 24.27 -8.66
N ASN A 374 0.94 23.35 -7.90
CA ASN A 374 0.15 23.69 -6.73
C ASN A 374 1.14 23.88 -5.58
N TYR A 375 1.24 25.12 -5.09
CA TYR A 375 2.16 25.44 -4.01
C TYR A 375 1.65 24.88 -2.69
N ILE A 376 2.56 24.40 -1.86
CA ILE A 376 2.29 24.02 -0.48
C ILE A 376 2.82 25.10 0.46
N TYR A 377 2.04 25.42 1.47
CA TYR A 377 2.45 26.33 2.53
C TYR A 377 3.25 25.58 3.60
N LEU A 378 4.44 26.09 3.92
CA LEU A 378 5.30 25.58 4.97
C LEU A 378 5.59 26.70 5.98
N LYS A 379 5.54 26.35 7.27
CA LYS A 379 5.86 27.26 8.38
C LYS A 379 7.38 27.35 8.54
N GLU A 380 7.92 28.43 9.08
CA GLU A 380 9.34 28.48 9.47
C GLU A 380 9.63 27.38 10.52
N GLY A 381 10.76 26.67 10.37
CA GLY A 381 11.16 25.58 11.24
C GLY A 381 10.74 24.19 10.74
N LYS A 382 10.48 23.28 11.69
CA LYS A 382 10.14 21.87 11.42
C LYS A 382 8.76 21.73 10.77
N ASN A 383 8.73 21.07 9.62
CA ASN A 383 7.52 20.64 8.93
C ASN A 383 7.62 19.15 8.61
N THR A 384 6.48 18.52 8.32
CA THR A 384 6.42 17.14 7.81
C THR A 384 5.72 17.09 6.46
N ILE A 385 6.23 16.23 5.58
CA ILE A 385 5.59 15.84 4.33
C ILE A 385 5.31 14.36 4.44
N SER A 386 4.06 13.95 4.22
CA SER A 386 3.69 12.54 4.23
C SER A 386 3.00 12.18 2.94
N LEU A 387 3.31 10.99 2.44
CA LEU A 387 2.56 10.38 1.35
C LEU A 387 1.96 9.09 1.88
N GLN A 388 0.66 8.92 1.65
CA GLN A 388 -0.09 7.70 1.94
C GLN A 388 -0.46 7.01 0.63
N ALA A 389 -0.25 5.71 0.54
CA ALA A 389 -0.74 4.91 -0.58
C ALA A 389 -2.27 4.94 -0.62
N SER A 390 -2.85 5.31 -1.75
CA SER A 390 -4.30 5.43 -1.94
C SER A 390 -4.71 4.78 -3.25
N ILE A 391 -5.92 4.22 -3.31
CA ILE A 391 -6.49 3.66 -4.55
C ILE A 391 -7.11 4.78 -5.42
N GLY A 392 -7.46 5.91 -4.81
CA GLY A 392 -7.98 7.09 -5.51
C GLY A 392 -9.31 6.79 -6.20
N LYS A 393 -9.48 7.24 -7.44
CA LYS A 393 -10.72 7.03 -8.21
C LYS A 393 -11.02 5.57 -8.57
N TYR A 394 -10.04 4.68 -8.47
CA TYR A 394 -10.27 3.26 -8.71
C TYR A 394 -11.00 2.56 -7.55
N GLY A 395 -11.08 3.18 -6.36
CA GLY A 395 -11.72 2.59 -5.18
C GLY A 395 -13.18 2.18 -5.44
N GLU A 396 -13.98 3.08 -6.02
CA GLU A 396 -15.38 2.82 -6.39
C GLU A 396 -15.51 1.67 -7.42
N LEU A 397 -14.58 1.59 -8.38
CA LEU A 397 -14.59 0.53 -9.38
C LEU A 397 -14.23 -0.82 -8.78
N VAL A 398 -13.29 -0.84 -7.84
CA VAL A 398 -12.92 -2.06 -7.10
C VAL A 398 -14.11 -2.55 -6.28
N GLN A 399 -14.76 -1.66 -5.53
CA GLN A 399 -15.93 -1.98 -4.73
C GLN A 399 -17.09 -2.53 -5.57
N LYS A 400 -17.44 -1.86 -6.68
CA LYS A 400 -18.46 -2.35 -7.64
C LYS A 400 -18.09 -3.72 -8.23
N THR A 401 -16.80 -3.94 -8.51
CA THR A 401 -16.32 -5.22 -9.03
C THR A 401 -16.42 -6.32 -7.98
N ASN A 402 -16.09 -6.04 -6.71
CA ASN A 402 -16.25 -6.99 -5.60
C ASN A 402 -17.73 -7.40 -5.42
N GLY A 403 -18.65 -6.43 -5.40
CA GLY A 403 -20.08 -6.71 -5.35
C GLY A 403 -20.54 -7.61 -6.50
N LEU A 404 -20.09 -7.31 -7.71
CA LEU A 404 -20.38 -8.14 -8.88
C LEU A 404 -19.79 -9.55 -8.79
N ILE A 405 -18.56 -9.71 -8.29
CA ILE A 405 -17.93 -11.02 -8.06
C ILE A 405 -18.79 -11.87 -7.13
N LEU A 406 -19.31 -11.29 -6.03
CA LEU A 406 -20.19 -11.98 -5.09
C LEU A 406 -21.49 -12.46 -5.77
N GLU A 407 -22.12 -11.59 -6.57
CA GLU A 407 -23.32 -11.95 -7.34
C GLU A 407 -23.05 -13.07 -8.35
N LEU A 408 -21.96 -12.97 -9.12
CA LEU A 408 -21.56 -13.97 -10.10
C LEU A 408 -21.21 -15.31 -9.45
N ARG A 409 -20.57 -15.31 -8.27
CA ARG A 409 -20.29 -16.52 -7.49
C ARG A 409 -21.57 -17.15 -6.94
N SER A 410 -22.51 -16.33 -6.47
CA SER A 410 -23.83 -16.84 -6.05
C SER A 410 -24.54 -17.52 -7.21
N PHE A 411 -24.54 -16.88 -8.39
CA PHE A 411 -25.08 -17.46 -9.61
C PHE A 411 -24.37 -18.77 -10.00
N TYR A 412 -23.03 -18.81 -9.98
CA TYR A 412 -22.25 -20.02 -10.24
C TYR A 412 -22.66 -21.16 -9.30
N ARG A 413 -22.74 -20.91 -8.00
CA ARG A 413 -23.14 -21.91 -6.99
C ARG A 413 -24.54 -22.44 -7.24
N GLU A 414 -25.50 -21.56 -7.56
CA GLU A 414 -26.87 -21.95 -7.89
C GLU A 414 -26.92 -22.88 -9.11
N VAL A 415 -26.13 -22.59 -10.16
CA VAL A 415 -26.01 -23.47 -11.33
C VAL A 415 -25.40 -24.81 -10.93
N VAL A 416 -24.27 -24.81 -10.21
CA VAL A 416 -23.60 -26.03 -9.74
C VAL A 416 -24.53 -26.90 -8.88
N MET A 417 -25.35 -26.31 -8.02
CA MET A 417 -26.34 -27.05 -7.22
C MET A 417 -27.37 -27.80 -8.08
N ARG A 418 -27.60 -27.38 -9.32
CA ARG A 418 -28.53 -28.03 -10.26
C ARG A 418 -27.82 -28.99 -11.21
N THR A 419 -26.62 -28.65 -11.65
CA THR A 419 -25.95 -29.35 -12.75
C THR A 419 -24.78 -30.23 -12.29
N GLY A 420 -24.32 -30.07 -11.05
CA GLY A 420 -23.04 -30.58 -10.57
C GLY A 420 -21.86 -29.76 -11.11
N LEU A 421 -20.66 -30.05 -10.59
CA LEU A 421 -19.40 -29.39 -11.00
C LEU A 421 -18.98 -29.75 -12.44
N HIS A 422 -19.40 -30.93 -12.91
CA HIS A 422 -19.09 -31.45 -14.24
C HIS A 422 -20.38 -31.84 -14.96
N PRO A 423 -21.13 -30.86 -15.46
CA PRO A 423 -22.43 -31.12 -16.05
C PRO A 423 -22.30 -31.88 -17.37
N ASP A 424 -23.13 -32.90 -17.56
CA ASP A 424 -23.24 -33.63 -18.84
C ASP A 424 -23.70 -32.66 -19.96
N PRO A 425 -22.91 -32.46 -21.03
CA PRO A 425 -23.28 -31.58 -22.15
C PRO A 425 -24.54 -32.01 -22.92
N LEU A 426 -24.93 -33.28 -22.83
CA LEU A 426 -26.08 -33.85 -23.53
C LEU A 426 -27.38 -33.76 -22.71
N GLN A 427 -27.29 -33.47 -21.41
CA GLN A 427 -28.44 -33.33 -20.53
C GLN A 427 -29.00 -31.90 -20.59
N ASP A 428 -30.34 -31.80 -20.57
CA ASP A 428 -31.04 -30.53 -20.43
C ASP A 428 -31.45 -30.34 -18.97
N TYR A 429 -30.84 -29.36 -18.31
CA TYR A 429 -31.06 -29.05 -16.90
C TYR A 429 -32.18 -28.03 -16.69
N LEU A 430 -32.83 -27.53 -17.75
CA LEU A 430 -33.94 -26.58 -17.69
C LEU A 430 -33.65 -25.38 -16.78
N LEU A 431 -32.47 -24.78 -16.90
CA LEU A 431 -31.96 -23.77 -15.98
C LEU A 431 -32.90 -22.56 -15.85
N ASN A 432 -33.51 -22.11 -16.95
CA ASN A 432 -34.52 -21.05 -16.94
C ASN A 432 -35.72 -21.33 -16.03
N ARG A 433 -36.07 -22.60 -15.77
CA ARG A 433 -37.18 -22.97 -14.89
C ARG A 433 -36.78 -23.08 -13.42
N HIS A 434 -35.51 -23.39 -13.18
CA HIS A 434 -34.99 -23.71 -11.84
C HIS A 434 -34.20 -22.57 -11.21
N ILE A 435 -33.70 -21.63 -12.01
CA ILE A 435 -33.00 -20.43 -11.56
C ILE A 435 -33.94 -19.25 -11.74
N LYS A 436 -34.29 -18.62 -10.62
CA LYS A 436 -35.16 -17.46 -10.60
C LYS A 436 -34.52 -16.30 -11.37
N ASP A 437 -35.32 -15.65 -12.21
CA ASP A 437 -34.97 -14.43 -12.94
C ASP A 437 -33.66 -14.54 -13.75
N LEU A 438 -33.35 -15.73 -14.27
CA LEU A 438 -32.08 -16.04 -14.96
C LEU A 438 -31.69 -14.99 -16.00
N ASN A 439 -32.58 -14.72 -16.97
CA ASN A 439 -32.28 -13.76 -18.04
C ASN A 439 -32.15 -12.33 -17.53
N LEU A 440 -32.95 -11.92 -16.53
CA LEU A 440 -32.85 -10.58 -15.95
C LEU A 440 -31.48 -10.40 -15.29
N ARG A 441 -31.07 -11.36 -14.45
CA ARG A 441 -29.76 -11.35 -13.77
C ARG A 441 -28.60 -11.28 -14.76
N LEU A 442 -28.61 -12.11 -15.80
CA LEU A 442 -27.57 -12.11 -16.83
C LEU A 442 -27.47 -10.76 -17.56
N ASN A 443 -28.60 -10.09 -17.83
CA ASN A 443 -28.58 -8.76 -18.43
C ASN A 443 -28.06 -7.71 -17.44
N THR A 444 -28.45 -7.75 -16.16
CA THR A 444 -27.92 -6.86 -15.12
C THR A 444 -26.41 -7.01 -14.95
N TYR A 445 -25.89 -8.24 -14.95
CA TYR A 445 -24.44 -8.48 -14.90
C TYR A 445 -23.73 -7.85 -16.10
N LEU A 446 -24.31 -7.96 -17.30
CA LEU A 446 -23.75 -7.38 -18.52
C LEU A 446 -23.71 -5.84 -18.43
N GLU A 447 -24.80 -5.21 -17.98
CA GLU A 447 -24.86 -3.75 -17.78
C GLU A 447 -23.81 -3.27 -16.76
N ASN A 448 -23.69 -3.96 -15.62
CA ASN A 448 -22.69 -3.63 -14.60
C ASN A 448 -21.26 -3.77 -15.12
N LEU A 449 -20.95 -4.88 -15.82
CA LEU A 449 -19.63 -5.12 -16.41
C LEU A 449 -19.27 -4.07 -17.46
N ASP A 450 -20.20 -3.74 -18.35
CA ASP A 450 -19.98 -2.73 -19.38
C ASP A 450 -19.82 -1.34 -18.75
N GLY A 451 -20.59 -1.01 -17.70
CA GLY A 451 -20.45 0.24 -16.94
C GLY A 451 -19.06 0.39 -16.28
N ILE A 452 -18.58 -0.65 -15.60
CA ILE A 452 -17.25 -0.66 -14.98
C ILE A 452 -16.16 -0.53 -16.06
N LYS A 453 -16.29 -1.28 -17.17
CA LYS A 453 -15.35 -1.23 -18.29
C LYS A 453 -15.21 0.18 -18.88
N GLU A 454 -16.32 0.86 -19.16
CA GLU A 454 -16.27 2.22 -19.70
C GLU A 454 -15.66 3.21 -18.70
N ALA A 455 -15.91 3.04 -17.39
CA ALA A 455 -15.27 3.84 -16.36
C ALA A 455 -13.74 3.63 -16.30
N ILE A 456 -13.26 2.38 -16.43
CA ILE A 456 -11.83 2.07 -16.52
C ILE A 456 -11.19 2.79 -17.72
N ILE A 457 -11.83 2.75 -18.89
CA ILE A 457 -11.35 3.44 -20.11
C ILE A 457 -11.27 4.95 -19.88
N SER A 458 -12.29 5.53 -19.24
CA SER A 458 -12.35 6.96 -18.94
C SER A 458 -11.21 7.40 -18.03
N LEU A 459 -10.96 6.66 -16.93
CA LEU A 459 -9.89 6.97 -15.97
C LEU A 459 -8.48 6.75 -16.56
N GLY A 460 -8.29 5.64 -17.28
CA GLY A 460 -7.01 5.31 -17.92
C GLY A 460 -6.70 6.15 -19.17
N GLY A 461 -7.70 6.85 -19.72
CA GLY A 461 -7.62 7.66 -20.94
C GLY A 461 -7.44 6.87 -22.23
N SER A 462 -7.26 5.55 -22.15
CA SER A 462 -7.16 4.66 -23.30
C SER A 462 -7.50 3.22 -22.91
N ARG A 463 -7.81 2.39 -23.91
CA ARG A 463 -8.03 0.96 -23.70
C ARG A 463 -6.69 0.29 -23.38
N ASN A 464 -6.59 -0.32 -22.20
CA ASN A 464 -5.37 -0.96 -21.70
C ASN A 464 -5.65 -2.42 -21.30
N GLU A 465 -4.63 -3.10 -20.78
CA GLU A 465 -4.69 -4.51 -20.38
C GLU A 465 -5.64 -4.80 -19.21
N LEU A 466 -5.96 -3.80 -18.38
CA LEU A 466 -6.87 -3.95 -17.23
C LEU A 466 -8.30 -4.31 -17.64
N ILE A 467 -8.67 -4.06 -18.90
CA ILE A 467 -10.02 -4.30 -19.41
C ILE A 467 -10.22 -5.77 -19.82
N GLY A 468 -9.14 -6.51 -20.07
CA GLY A 468 -9.18 -7.88 -20.58
C GLY A 468 -10.08 -8.84 -19.78
N PRO A 469 -10.01 -8.88 -18.43
CA PRO A 469 -10.90 -9.70 -17.60
C PRO A 469 -12.40 -9.41 -17.83
N PHE A 470 -12.78 -8.13 -17.87
CA PHE A 470 -14.17 -7.69 -18.08
C PHE A 470 -14.69 -8.09 -19.47
N GLU A 471 -13.89 -7.94 -20.52
CA GLU A 471 -14.30 -8.34 -21.87
C GLU A 471 -14.56 -9.85 -21.99
N ARG A 472 -13.72 -10.68 -21.35
CA ARG A 472 -13.90 -12.14 -21.38
C ARG A 472 -15.22 -12.54 -20.75
N ILE A 473 -15.54 -12.00 -19.58
CA ILE A 473 -16.79 -12.35 -18.88
C ILE A 473 -18.03 -11.75 -19.57
N VAL A 474 -17.95 -10.53 -20.12
CA VAL A 474 -19.04 -9.95 -20.95
C VAL A 474 -19.35 -10.86 -22.14
N ASN A 475 -18.32 -11.33 -22.85
CA ASN A 475 -18.49 -12.25 -23.98
C ASN A 475 -19.08 -13.60 -23.54
N GLN A 476 -18.69 -14.10 -22.36
CA GLN A 476 -19.23 -15.33 -21.79
C GLN A 476 -20.71 -15.18 -21.44
N ILE A 477 -21.09 -14.11 -20.75
CA ILE A 477 -22.49 -13.83 -20.39
C ILE A 477 -23.36 -13.63 -21.63
N LYS A 478 -22.86 -12.95 -22.67
CA LYS A 478 -23.55 -12.85 -23.97
C LYS A 478 -23.81 -14.22 -24.61
N ARG A 479 -22.94 -15.22 -24.40
CA ARG A 479 -23.19 -16.60 -24.85
C ARG A 479 -24.24 -17.30 -24.00
N PHE A 480 -24.24 -17.07 -22.68
CA PHE A 480 -25.23 -17.63 -21.76
C PHE A 480 -26.64 -17.13 -22.06
N ILE A 481 -26.79 -15.84 -22.40
CA ILE A 481 -28.08 -15.24 -22.79
C ILE A 481 -28.62 -15.85 -24.09
N LYS A 482 -27.74 -16.23 -25.04
CA LYS A 482 -28.15 -16.81 -26.32
C LYS A 482 -28.76 -18.21 -26.19
N ASP A 483 -28.21 -19.03 -25.30
CA ASP A 483 -28.68 -20.40 -25.07
C ASP A 483 -28.23 -20.85 -23.67
N GLU A 484 -29.18 -21.34 -22.85
CA GLU A 484 -28.90 -21.85 -21.51
C GLU A 484 -27.95 -23.05 -21.51
N LYS A 485 -27.87 -23.80 -22.63
CA LYS A 485 -26.88 -24.87 -22.81
C LYS A 485 -25.44 -24.37 -22.89
N ASN A 486 -25.22 -23.08 -23.09
CA ASN A 486 -23.88 -22.51 -22.99
C ASN A 486 -23.46 -22.34 -21.53
N ILE A 487 -24.41 -22.19 -20.60
CA ILE A 487 -24.12 -22.08 -19.16
C ILE A 487 -23.45 -23.37 -18.67
N GLN A 488 -24.05 -24.53 -18.97
CA GLN A 488 -23.50 -25.82 -18.56
C GLN A 488 -22.13 -26.10 -19.20
N LYS A 489 -21.95 -25.79 -20.50
CA LYS A 489 -20.67 -26.01 -21.21
C LYS A 489 -19.56 -25.06 -20.76
N GLY A 490 -19.94 -23.87 -20.30
CA GLY A 490 -19.02 -22.78 -19.99
C GLY A 490 -18.73 -22.60 -18.50
N LEU A 491 -19.14 -23.53 -17.64
CA LEU A 491 -19.11 -23.36 -16.18
C LEU A 491 -17.67 -23.21 -15.62
N ASN A 492 -16.75 -24.05 -16.07
CA ASN A 492 -15.33 -23.98 -15.69
C ASN A 492 -14.66 -22.68 -16.20
N GLU A 493 -14.96 -22.29 -17.44
CA GLU A 493 -14.47 -21.01 -17.99
C GLU A 493 -15.05 -19.82 -17.22
N PHE A 494 -16.30 -19.90 -16.78
CA PHE A 494 -16.96 -18.86 -16.00
C PHE A 494 -16.30 -18.69 -14.62
N GLU A 495 -16.00 -19.78 -13.92
CA GLU A 495 -15.24 -19.76 -12.65
C GLU A 495 -13.86 -19.09 -12.82
N LYS A 496 -13.11 -19.46 -13.86
CA LYS A 496 -11.81 -18.84 -14.16
C LYS A 496 -11.94 -17.36 -14.48
N ASN A 497 -12.99 -16.95 -15.19
CA ASN A 497 -13.24 -15.55 -15.49
C ASN A 497 -13.61 -14.75 -14.24
N ILE A 498 -14.37 -15.34 -13.29
CA ILE A 498 -14.63 -14.73 -11.98
C ILE A 498 -13.32 -14.57 -11.19
N ALA A 499 -12.48 -15.60 -11.15
CA ALA A 499 -11.17 -15.52 -10.49
C ALA A 499 -10.29 -14.41 -11.10
N ALA A 500 -10.31 -14.25 -12.42
CA ALA A 500 -9.58 -13.18 -13.10
C ALA A 500 -10.08 -11.76 -12.74
N LEU A 501 -11.36 -11.58 -12.40
CA LEU A 501 -11.86 -10.31 -11.84
C LEU A 501 -11.30 -10.09 -10.42
N GLY A 502 -11.17 -11.14 -9.61
CA GLY A 502 -10.51 -11.08 -8.30
C GLY A 502 -9.04 -10.66 -8.42
N THR A 503 -8.29 -11.26 -9.35
CA THR A 503 -6.91 -10.83 -9.65
C THR A 503 -6.85 -9.37 -10.07
N TRP A 504 -7.81 -8.89 -10.86
CA TRP A 504 -7.90 -7.48 -11.24
C TRP A 504 -8.10 -6.57 -10.01
N VAL A 505 -8.96 -6.97 -9.07
CA VAL A 505 -9.17 -6.25 -7.81
C VAL A 505 -7.87 -6.11 -7.03
N ILE A 506 -7.09 -7.19 -6.86
CA ILE A 506 -5.78 -7.12 -6.20
C ILE A 506 -4.86 -6.16 -6.95
N GLN A 507 -4.71 -6.35 -8.27
CA GLN A 507 -3.76 -5.58 -9.07
C GLN A 507 -4.03 -4.07 -9.03
N VAL A 508 -5.30 -3.66 -9.02
CA VAL A 508 -5.70 -2.25 -8.98
C VAL A 508 -5.64 -1.68 -7.55
N SER A 509 -5.85 -2.53 -6.53
CA SER A 509 -5.71 -2.12 -5.12
C SER A 509 -4.25 -1.93 -4.72
N GLU A 510 -3.33 -2.64 -5.37
CA GLU A 510 -1.89 -2.47 -5.18
C GLU A 510 -1.38 -1.20 -5.87
N GLN A 511 -0.76 -0.33 -5.08
CA GLN A 511 -0.34 1.01 -5.49
C GLN A 511 1.18 1.19 -5.34
N PRO A 512 2.04 0.36 -5.96
CA PRO A 512 3.49 0.45 -5.79
C PRO A 512 4.08 1.70 -6.45
N LEU A 513 4.98 2.37 -5.71
CA LEU A 513 5.72 3.55 -6.20
C LEU A 513 7.11 3.57 -5.57
N THR A 514 8.14 3.75 -6.41
CA THR A 514 9.50 3.97 -5.95
C THR A 514 9.80 5.47 -5.93
N ILE A 515 10.25 6.00 -4.80
CA ILE A 515 10.71 7.39 -4.67
C ILE A 515 12.21 7.38 -4.36
N ASP A 516 12.94 8.22 -5.07
CA ASP A 516 14.38 8.44 -4.90
C ASP A 516 14.62 9.73 -4.12
N GLN A 517 14.02 10.86 -4.55
CA GLN A 517 14.23 12.16 -3.90
C GLN A 517 12.94 12.99 -3.82
N ILE A 518 12.85 13.81 -2.79
CA ILE A 518 11.80 14.82 -2.60
C ILE A 518 12.44 16.21 -2.70
N PHE A 519 11.84 17.08 -3.50
CA PHE A 519 12.30 18.45 -3.72
C PHE A 519 11.25 19.42 -3.18
N ILE A 520 11.69 20.32 -2.31
CA ILE A 520 10.91 21.45 -1.82
C ILE A 520 11.62 22.70 -2.30
N THR A 521 11.04 23.40 -3.27
CA THR A 521 11.77 24.44 -4.01
C THR A 521 10.96 25.72 -4.14
N GLY A 522 11.64 26.86 -4.14
CA GLY A 522 11.06 28.12 -4.55
C GLY A 522 10.76 28.17 -6.05
N GLU A 523 10.24 29.31 -6.50
CA GLU A 523 9.94 29.54 -7.91
C GLU A 523 11.19 29.46 -8.80
N ASN A 524 11.03 28.95 -10.02
CA ASN A 524 12.07 28.84 -11.05
C ASN A 524 13.24 27.88 -10.77
N TYR A 525 13.11 26.94 -9.83
CA TYR A 525 14.11 25.90 -9.62
C TYR A 525 14.28 25.04 -10.89
N LYS A 526 15.54 24.79 -11.27
CA LYS A 526 15.89 23.99 -12.46
C LYS A 526 16.35 22.60 -12.05
N PHE A 527 15.52 21.61 -12.29
CA PHE A 527 15.86 20.21 -12.08
C PHE A 527 17.05 19.78 -12.94
N LYS A 528 17.94 18.97 -12.36
CA LYS A 528 18.94 18.23 -13.13
C LYS A 528 18.22 17.23 -14.05
N LYS A 529 18.85 16.91 -15.18
CA LYS A 529 18.28 15.95 -16.13
C LYS A 529 18.23 14.55 -15.50
N VAL A 530 17.01 14.07 -15.24
CA VAL A 530 16.77 12.75 -14.64
C VAL A 530 16.62 11.62 -15.66
N LYS A 531 16.12 11.93 -16.88
CA LYS A 531 15.92 10.93 -17.93
C LYS A 531 17.25 10.51 -18.54
N THR A 532 17.41 9.20 -18.73
CA THR A 532 18.57 8.62 -19.36
C THR A 532 18.41 8.54 -20.87
N ASN A 533 19.47 8.88 -21.60
CA ASN A 533 19.55 8.65 -23.03
C ASN A 533 19.89 7.19 -23.33
N ILE A 534 19.57 6.71 -24.53
CA ILE A 534 19.81 5.31 -24.97
C ILE A 534 21.28 4.90 -24.78
N PHE A 535 22.23 5.78 -25.10
CA PHE A 535 23.66 5.52 -24.90
C PHE A 535 24.05 5.40 -23.42
N GLU A 536 23.46 6.22 -22.54
CA GLU A 536 23.68 6.12 -21.10
C GLU A 536 23.15 4.78 -20.58
N LYS A 537 21.98 4.32 -21.06
CA LYS A 537 21.41 3.01 -20.72
C LYS A 537 22.32 1.86 -21.16
N ILE A 538 22.75 1.84 -22.42
CA ILE A 538 23.65 0.77 -22.93
C ILE A 538 24.96 0.72 -22.15
N TRP A 539 25.55 1.88 -21.86
CA TRP A 539 26.78 1.95 -21.08
C TRP A 539 26.58 1.45 -19.65
N HIS A 540 25.46 1.81 -19.03
CA HIS A 540 25.08 1.36 -17.70
C HIS A 540 24.87 -0.16 -17.64
N GLU A 541 24.21 -0.75 -18.64
CA GLU A 541 24.05 -2.21 -18.75
C GLU A 541 25.41 -2.93 -18.90
N ILE A 542 26.35 -2.36 -19.66
CA ILE A 542 27.72 -2.90 -19.76
C ILE A 542 28.43 -2.85 -18.41
N ILE A 543 28.27 -1.75 -17.66
CA ILE A 543 28.82 -1.63 -16.30
C ILE A 543 28.22 -2.73 -15.41
N LEU A 544 26.89 -2.86 -15.36
CA LEU A 544 26.22 -3.88 -14.54
C LEU A 544 26.66 -5.30 -14.92
N PHE A 545 26.76 -5.59 -16.23
CA PHE A 545 27.22 -6.87 -16.74
C PHE A 545 28.64 -7.19 -16.28
N ILE A 546 29.59 -6.25 -16.43
CA ILE A 546 30.97 -6.42 -15.93
C ILE A 546 30.98 -6.61 -14.41
N GLY A 547 30.10 -5.90 -13.71
CA GLY A 547 29.96 -5.96 -12.25
C GLY A 547 29.56 -7.32 -11.74
N ALA A 548 28.62 -7.96 -12.45
CA ALA A 548 28.17 -9.31 -12.12
C ALA A 548 29.28 -10.37 -12.16
N PHE A 549 30.40 -10.12 -12.86
CA PHE A 549 31.58 -11.02 -12.85
C PHE A 549 32.62 -10.66 -11.79
N LYS A 550 32.56 -9.44 -11.22
CA LYS A 550 33.47 -8.99 -10.16
C LYS A 550 32.94 -9.35 -8.78
N ASP A 551 31.62 -9.48 -8.65
CA ASP A 551 30.95 -10.09 -7.50
C ASP A 551 31.28 -11.60 -7.50
N GLU A 552 32.45 -11.96 -6.95
CA GLU A 552 32.72 -13.35 -6.58
C GLU A 552 31.60 -13.80 -5.66
N GLY A 553 31.03 -14.99 -5.90
CA GLY A 553 29.85 -15.53 -5.22
C GLY A 553 30.00 -15.77 -3.70
N GLU A 554 30.96 -15.12 -3.05
CA GLU A 554 31.07 -15.00 -1.61
C GLU A 554 30.36 -13.74 -1.14
N MET A 555 29.08 -13.91 -0.78
CA MET A 555 28.36 -12.92 -0.01
C MET A 555 28.96 -12.90 1.42
N VAL A 556 30.11 -12.26 1.59
CA VAL A 556 30.80 -12.14 2.89
C VAL A 556 29.94 -11.26 3.80
N GLY A 557 29.49 -11.79 4.93
CA GLY A 557 28.70 -11.07 5.93
C GLY A 557 29.42 -9.79 6.40
N GLN A 558 28.68 -8.68 6.45
CA GLN A 558 29.22 -7.35 6.78
C GLN A 558 29.37 -7.15 8.29
N ASN A 559 28.57 -7.85 9.10
CA ASN A 559 28.63 -7.80 10.56
C ASN A 559 29.57 -8.89 11.10
N LYS A 560 30.88 -8.66 11.03
CA LYS A 560 31.84 -9.55 11.70
C LYS A 560 31.96 -9.18 13.17
N VAL A 561 31.37 -10.00 14.02
CA VAL A 561 31.54 -9.99 15.47
C VAL A 561 32.80 -10.76 15.82
N ARG A 562 33.41 -10.51 16.99
CA ARG A 562 34.68 -11.16 17.39
C ARG A 562 34.59 -12.67 17.68
N GLY A 563 33.41 -13.28 17.59
CA GLY A 563 33.22 -14.72 17.85
C GLY A 563 33.52 -15.63 16.65
N GLU A 564 33.24 -16.91 16.84
CA GLU A 564 33.52 -17.97 15.85
C GLU A 564 32.69 -17.79 14.58
N THR A 565 33.25 -18.21 13.44
CA THR A 565 32.55 -18.19 12.15
C THR A 565 32.14 -19.61 11.79
N ILE A 566 30.82 -19.82 11.64
CA ILE A 566 30.26 -21.07 11.14
C ILE A 566 29.90 -20.94 9.67
N GLU A 567 30.12 -22.00 8.90
CA GLU A 567 29.76 -22.07 7.49
C GLU A 567 28.45 -22.86 7.34
N VAL A 568 27.44 -22.25 6.71
CA VAL A 568 26.11 -22.81 6.56
C VAL A 568 25.78 -22.93 5.09
N TRP A 569 25.66 -24.17 4.63
CA TRP A 569 25.32 -24.50 3.26
C TRP A 569 23.81 -24.57 3.10
N ILE A 570 23.26 -23.80 2.16
CA ILE A 570 21.81 -23.78 1.91
C ILE A 570 21.46 -24.11 0.47
N GLY A 571 20.39 -24.89 0.34
CA GLY A 571 19.78 -25.33 -0.92
C GLY A 571 18.74 -24.38 -1.50
N ALA A 572 18.84 -23.08 -1.20
CA ALA A 572 17.80 -22.11 -1.48
C ALA A 572 18.14 -21.24 -2.70
N GLY A 573 17.13 -20.61 -3.31
CA GLY A 573 17.35 -19.62 -4.37
C GLY A 573 18.12 -18.38 -3.85
N ARG A 574 18.66 -17.56 -4.77
CA ARG A 574 19.44 -16.36 -4.42
C ARG A 574 18.64 -15.39 -3.53
N ASP A 575 17.37 -15.19 -3.82
CA ASP A 575 16.51 -14.26 -3.07
C ASP A 575 16.24 -14.76 -1.65
N GLN A 576 15.97 -16.05 -1.49
CA GLN A 576 15.80 -16.70 -0.18
C GLN A 576 17.10 -16.67 0.64
N THR A 577 18.25 -16.84 -0.03
CA THR A 577 19.58 -16.74 0.59
C THR A 577 19.86 -15.32 1.08
N THR A 578 19.45 -14.31 0.31
CA THR A 578 19.62 -12.90 0.66
C THR A 578 18.77 -12.55 1.89
N LEU A 579 17.51 -13.01 1.94
CA LEU A 579 16.64 -12.83 3.10
C LEU A 579 17.15 -13.58 4.33
N LEU A 580 17.59 -14.82 4.18
CA LEU A 580 18.15 -15.60 5.29
C LEU A 580 19.41 -14.93 5.85
N ARG A 581 20.29 -14.43 4.97
CA ARG A 581 21.46 -13.65 5.37
C ARG A 581 21.05 -12.40 6.13
N GLN A 582 20.06 -11.66 5.65
CA GLN A 582 19.55 -10.48 6.34
C GLN A 582 19.09 -10.83 7.77
N LEU A 583 18.28 -11.88 7.95
CA LEU A 583 17.83 -12.31 9.28
C LEU A 583 19.00 -12.73 10.19
N VAL A 584 19.99 -13.39 9.61
CA VAL A 584 21.20 -13.84 10.31
C VAL A 584 22.03 -12.64 10.75
N ASP A 585 22.28 -11.67 9.88
CA ASP A 585 23.05 -10.47 10.16
C ASP A 585 22.32 -9.51 11.14
N GLU A 586 20.98 -9.43 11.07
CA GLU A 586 20.16 -8.57 11.92
C GLU A 586 19.89 -9.15 13.31
N SER A 587 19.70 -10.46 13.43
CA SER A 587 19.29 -11.11 14.69
C SER A 587 20.37 -12.06 15.21
N PHE A 588 20.70 -13.10 14.44
CA PHE A 588 21.48 -14.23 14.95
C PHE A 588 22.89 -13.83 15.34
N VAL A 589 23.59 -13.10 14.47
CA VAL A 589 24.98 -12.67 14.67
C VAL A 589 25.07 -11.70 15.86
N VAL A 590 24.13 -10.76 15.98
CA VAL A 590 24.11 -9.78 17.06
C VAL A 590 23.83 -10.43 18.42
N GLN A 591 22.83 -11.33 18.48
CA GLN A 591 22.40 -11.96 19.73
C GLN A 591 23.38 -13.02 20.23
N ASN A 592 23.91 -13.85 19.33
CA ASN A 592 24.73 -15.01 19.68
C ASN A 592 26.23 -14.73 19.56
N GLN A 593 26.62 -13.59 18.99
CA GLN A 593 28.01 -13.21 18.76
C GLN A 593 28.78 -14.22 17.88
N ILE A 594 28.08 -14.96 17.01
CA ILE A 594 28.64 -15.98 16.10
C ILE A 594 28.46 -15.46 14.67
N ASN A 595 29.54 -15.44 13.89
CA ASN A 595 29.49 -15.09 12.47
C ASN A 595 28.97 -16.27 11.65
N VAL A 596 28.20 -16.00 10.61
CA VAL A 596 27.66 -17.06 9.74
C VAL A 596 28.01 -16.74 8.29
N ASP A 597 28.73 -17.64 7.63
CA ASP A 597 28.98 -17.57 6.20
C ASP A 597 27.99 -18.49 5.47
N ILE A 598 27.03 -17.90 4.76
CA ILE A 598 26.00 -18.66 4.05
C ILE A 598 26.48 -18.95 2.63
N LYS A 599 26.74 -20.23 2.34
CA LYS A 599 27.12 -20.73 1.02
C LYS A 599 25.91 -21.31 0.31
N MET A 600 25.63 -20.85 -0.91
CA MET A 600 24.61 -21.47 -1.75
C MET A 600 25.15 -22.75 -2.37
N VAL A 601 24.40 -23.86 -2.25
CA VAL A 601 24.74 -25.10 -2.95
C VAL A 601 23.53 -25.62 -3.67
N ASN A 602 23.77 -26.13 -4.88
CA ASN A 602 22.78 -26.96 -5.53
C ASN A 602 22.68 -28.29 -4.76
N MET A 603 21.57 -28.51 -4.05
CA MET A 603 21.34 -29.72 -3.24
C MET A 603 21.53 -31.02 -4.02
N SER A 604 21.28 -31.00 -5.34
CA SER A 604 21.51 -32.14 -6.24
C SER A 604 22.99 -32.56 -6.31
N ILE A 605 23.89 -31.58 -6.22
CA ILE A 605 25.34 -31.78 -6.24
C ILE A 605 25.84 -32.17 -4.86
N LEU A 606 25.31 -31.54 -3.81
CA LEU A 606 25.70 -31.81 -2.42
C LEU A 606 25.39 -33.26 -2.05
N LEU A 607 24.22 -33.79 -2.40
CA LEU A 607 23.89 -35.20 -2.18
C LEU A 607 24.89 -36.15 -2.87
N SER A 608 25.31 -35.81 -4.09
CA SER A 608 26.27 -36.58 -4.88
C SER A 608 27.69 -36.52 -4.31
N ALA A 609 28.08 -35.37 -3.74
CA ALA A 609 29.38 -35.16 -3.09
C ALA A 609 29.46 -35.84 -1.71
N THR A 610 28.39 -35.79 -0.91
CA THR A 610 28.31 -36.49 0.36
C THR A 610 28.30 -38.01 0.17
N LEU A 611 27.58 -38.51 -0.85
CA LEU A 611 27.58 -39.94 -1.20
C LEU A 611 28.93 -40.44 -1.74
N SER A 612 29.77 -39.56 -2.31
CA SER A 612 31.12 -39.89 -2.78
C SER A 612 32.21 -39.71 -1.72
N GLY A 613 31.85 -39.34 -0.49
CA GLY A 613 32.79 -39.17 0.63
C GLY A 613 33.63 -37.90 0.55
N HIS A 614 33.19 -36.91 -0.23
CA HIS A 614 33.86 -35.60 -0.40
C HIS A 614 32.91 -34.43 -0.09
N GLY A 615 31.86 -34.68 0.68
CA GLY A 615 30.85 -33.70 1.07
C GLY A 615 31.23 -32.89 2.29
#